data_AF-A0A914U0I5-F1
#
_entry.id   AF-A0A914U0I5-F1
#
_cell.length_a   1.000
_cell.length_b   1.000
_cell.length_c   1.000
_cell.angle_alpha   90.00
_cell.angle_beta   90.00
_cell.angle_gamma   90.00
#
_symmetry.space_group_name_H-M   'P 1'
#
loop_
_entity.id
_entity.type
_entity.pdbx_description
1 polymer ?
#
loop_
_entity_poly.entity_id
_entity_poly.type
_entity_poly.pdbx_seq_one_letter_code
_entity_poly.pdbx_strand_id
1 'polypeptide(L)' 'MEAIMGENDEILTETIEIQNNCVKFVIGQNGSQISSIQRESECRIQISGFSLTSPNMSTCVLMGIKNSIKFV' A
#
# COMPACT_ATOMS: atom_id res chain seq x y z
N MET A 1 -22.20 13.60 2.92
CA MET A 1 -21.21 12.67 3.50
C MET A 1 -19.86 13.16 3.04
N GLU A 2 -19.27 14.04 3.84
CA GLU A 2 -18.11 14.83 3.43
C GLU A 2 -16.82 14.03 3.64
N ALA A 3 -16.00 13.98 2.60
CA ALA A 3 -14.56 13.89 2.78
C ALA A 3 -14.02 15.27 2.41
N ILE A 4 -13.90 16.13 3.42
CA ILE A 4 -13.09 17.34 3.39
C ILE A 4 -11.62 16.91 3.28
N MET A 5 -11.12 16.78 2.06
CA MET A 5 -9.71 16.58 1.76
C MET A 5 -9.18 17.90 1.20
N GLY A 6 -8.19 18.47 1.88
CA GLY A 6 -7.67 19.81 1.59
C GLY A 6 -7.18 19.98 0.14
N GLU A 7 -7.36 21.19 -0.37
CA GLU A 7 -7.24 21.63 -1.77
C GLU A 7 -5.87 21.39 -2.47
N ASN A 8 -4.90 20.70 -1.87
CA ASN A 8 -3.58 20.46 -2.48
C ASN A 8 -3.03 19.04 -2.30
N ASP A 9 -3.85 18.09 -1.83
CA ASP A 9 -3.35 16.73 -1.58
C ASP A 9 -3.52 15.81 -2.81
N GLU A 10 -2.49 15.79 -3.64
CA GLU A 10 -2.41 14.91 -4.81
C GLU A 10 -2.29 13.46 -4.32
N ILE A 11 -3.37 12.69 -4.44
CA ILE A 11 -3.38 11.26 -4.11
C ILE A 11 -2.50 10.53 -5.14
N LEU A 12 -1.33 10.09 -4.69
CA LEU A 12 -0.43 9.28 -5.49
C LEU A 12 -0.84 7.82 -5.41
N THR A 13 -0.89 7.17 -6.56
CA THR A 13 -1.07 5.71 -6.66
C THR A 13 0.17 5.11 -7.29
N GLU A 14 0.89 4.30 -6.50
CA GLU A 14 2.07 3.58 -6.95
C GLU A 14 1.80 2.08 -6.96
N THR A 15 2.15 1.42 -8.06
CA THR A 15 2.02 -0.04 -8.19
C THR A 15 3.41 -0.66 -8.16
N ILE A 16 3.64 -1.52 -7.18
CA ILE A 16 4.89 -2.26 -7.01
C ILE A 16 4.63 -3.76 -7.07
N GLU A 17 5.58 -4.49 -7.63
CA GLU A 17 5.54 -5.96 -7.66
C GLU A 17 6.50 -6.51 -6.62
N ILE A 18 5.97 -7.34 -5.71
CA ILE A 18 6.79 -7.99 -4.70
C ILE A 18 6.61 -9.50 -4.79
N GLN A 19 7.66 -10.24 -4.45
CA GLN A 19 7.58 -11.70 -4.43
C GLN A 19 6.59 -12.17 -3.35
N ASN A 20 5.92 -13.30 -3.61
CA ASN A 20 4.93 -13.86 -2.68
C ASN A 20 5.52 -14.18 -1.30
N ASN A 21 6.83 -14.47 -1.22
CA ASN A 21 7.55 -14.67 0.03
C ASN A 21 7.71 -13.37 0.85
N CYS A 22 7.69 -12.19 0.23
CA CYS A 22 7.83 -10.89 0.89
C CYS A 22 6.48 -10.36 1.38
N VAL A 23 5.39 -10.67 0.66
CA VAL A 23 4.01 -10.27 0.98
C VAL A 23 3.63 -10.64 2.41
N LYS A 24 3.98 -11.86 2.86
CA LYS A 24 3.69 -12.31 4.23
C LYS A 24 4.35 -11.45 5.31
N PHE A 25 5.49 -10.80 5.01
CA PHE A 25 6.15 -9.89 5.93
C PHE A 25 5.51 -8.49 5.91
N VAL A 26 5.05 -8.04 4.73
CA VAL A 26 4.32 -6.76 4.58
C VAL A 26 2.94 -6.83 5.23
N ILE A 27 2.20 -7.93 5.06
CA ILE A 27 0.89 -8.14 5.70
C ILE A 27 1.06 -8.43 7.19
N GLY A 28 2.03 -9.27 7.54
CA GLY A 28 2.22 -9.83 8.88
C GLY A 28 1.13 -10.82 9.27
N GLN A 29 1.24 -11.34 10.50
CA GLN A 29 0.27 -12.30 11.03
C GLN A 29 -1.11 -11.62 11.15
N ASN A 30 -2.12 -12.15 10.46
CA ASN A 30 -3.48 -11.59 10.42
C ASN A 30 -3.61 -10.13 9.92
N GLY A 31 -2.65 -9.61 9.15
CA GLY A 31 -2.73 -8.24 8.63
C GLY A 31 -2.32 -7.14 9.61
N SER A 32 -1.77 -7.49 10.78
CA SER A 32 -1.38 -6.51 11.80
C SER A 32 -0.30 -5.52 11.33
N GLN A 33 0.62 -5.95 10.47
CA GLN A 33 1.74 -5.12 9.98
C GLN A 33 1.21 -4.13 8.96
N ILE A 34 0.50 -4.60 7.94
CA ILE A 34 -0.09 -3.72 6.91
C ILE A 34 -1.07 -2.71 7.52
N SER A 35 -1.89 -3.11 8.50
CA SER A 35 -2.77 -2.16 9.18
C SER A 35 -2.01 -1.09 9.97
N SER A 36 -0.87 -1.45 10.57
CA SER A 36 -0.03 -0.48 11.28
C SER A 36 0.65 0.48 10.31
N ILE A 37 1.19 -0.03 9.19
CA ILE A 37 1.79 0.78 8.13
C ILE A 37 0.76 1.75 7.53
N GLN A 38 -0.45 1.27 7.23
CA GLN A 38 -1.52 2.13 6.72
C GLN A 38 -1.90 3.25 7.69
N ARG A 39 -1.94 2.94 8.99
CA ARG A 39 -2.24 3.93 10.03
C ARG A 39 -1.10 4.93 10.21
N GLU A 40 0.15 4.48 10.21
CA GLU A 40 1.32 5.33 10.43
C GLU A 40 1.62 6.23 9.23
N SER A 41 1.48 5.69 8.00
CA SER A 41 1.68 6.45 6.77
C SER A 41 0.43 7.19 6.31
N GLU A 42 -0.73 7.01 6.95
CA GLU A 42 -2.01 7.56 6.45
C GLU A 42 -2.28 7.20 4.97
N CYS A 43 -1.73 6.06 4.53
CA CYS A 43 -1.78 5.55 3.17
C CYS A 43 -2.66 4.30 3.12
N ARG A 44 -3.31 4.07 1.99
CA ARG A 44 -4.07 2.85 1.71
C ARG A 44 -3.20 1.88 0.92
N ILE A 45 -2.96 0.70 1.48
CA ILE A 45 -2.18 -0.36 0.81
C ILE A 45 -3.13 -1.48 0.42
N GLN A 46 -3.14 -1.85 -0.86
CA GLN A 46 -3.92 -2.94 -1.40
C GLN A 46 -2.98 -3.98 -1.99
N ILE A 47 -3.04 -5.21 -1.48
CA ILE A 47 -2.21 -6.31 -1.98
C ILE A 47 -3.10 -7.31 -2.70
N SER A 48 -2.79 -7.54 -3.97
CA SER A 48 -3.36 -8.59 -4.79
C SER A 48 -2.42 -9.79 -4.78
N GLY A 49 -2.89 -10.94 -4.31
CA GLY A 49 -2.12 -12.19 -4.26
C GLY A 49 -1.79 -12.80 -5.62
N PHE A 50 -2.09 -12.10 -6.71
CA PHE A 50 -1.81 -12.50 -8.08
C PHE A 50 -1.33 -11.27 -8.84
N SER A 51 -0.10 -11.30 -9.35
CA SER A 51 0.36 -10.36 -10.36
C SER A 51 -0.05 -10.82 -11.76
N LEU A 52 -0.41 -9.85 -12.60
CA LEU A 52 -0.73 -10.08 -14.01
C LEU A 52 0.52 -10.38 -14.87
N THR A 53 1.69 -9.93 -14.45
CA THR A 53 2.95 -10.09 -15.21
C THR A 53 3.71 -11.35 -14.78
N SER A 54 3.57 -11.77 -13.51
CA SER A 54 4.38 -12.83 -12.91
C SER A 54 3.59 -13.68 -11.92
N PRO A 55 3.48 -15.01 -12.10
CA PRO A 55 2.68 -15.89 -11.23
C PRO A 55 3.27 -16.09 -9.82
N ASN A 56 4.55 -15.76 -9.62
CA ASN A 56 5.24 -15.86 -8.32
C ASN A 56 5.35 -14.50 -7.60
N MET A 57 4.68 -13.48 -8.13
CA MET A 57 4.67 -12.13 -7.57
C MET A 57 3.24 -11.72 -7.23
N SER A 58 3.14 -10.80 -6.29
CA SER A 58 1.92 -10.14 -5.87
C SER A 58 2.04 -8.66 -6.19
N THR A 59 0.96 -8.09 -6.70
CA THR A 59 0.89 -6.67 -7.00
C THR A 59 0.43 -5.93 -5.75
N CYS A 60 1.26 -5.00 -5.27
CA CYS A 60 0.90 -4.09 -4.20
C CYS A 60 0.63 -2.71 -4.79
N VAL A 61 -0.53 -2.17 -4.48
CA VAL A 61 -0.95 -0.83 -4.87
C VAL A 61 -0.96 0.02 -3.60
N LEU A 62 -0.09 1.02 -3.56
CA LEU A 62 -0.05 2.01 -2.50
C LEU A 62 -0.75 3.26 -3.00
N MET A 63 -1.74 3.73 -2.26
CA MET A 63 -2.54 4.89 -2.58
C MET A 63 -2.53 5.83 -1.38
N GLY A 64 -1.89 6.99 -1.52
CA GLY A 64 -1.65 7.86 -0.37
C GLY A 64 -1.41 9.30 -0.76
N ILE A 65 -1.41 10.15 0.25
CA ILE A 65 -1.10 11.57 0.12
C ILE A 65 0.40 11.77 -0.09
N LYS A 66 0.79 12.66 -1.01
CA LYS A 66 2.19 12.89 -1.42
C LYS A 66 3.12 13.22 -0.23
N ASN A 67 2.57 13.71 0.87
CA ASN A 67 3.33 14.07 2.07
C ASN A 67 3.76 12.87 2.94
N SER A 68 3.18 11.68 2.73
CA SER A 68 3.38 10.51 3.59
C SER A 68 4.36 9.46 3.07
N ILE A 69 4.78 9.52 1.81
CA ILE A 69 5.69 8.53 1.24
C ILE A 69 7.14 8.92 1.58
N LYS A 70 7.61 8.55 2.77
CA LYS A 70 9.02 8.65 3.16
C LYS A 70 9.70 7.31 2.97
N PHE A 71 10.41 7.13 1.85
CA PHE A 71 11.43 6.10 1.75
C PHE A 71 12.66 6.61 2.52
N VAL A 72 12.93 6.03 3.69
CA VAL A 72 14.19 6.19 4.42
C VAL A 72 15.13 5.07 4.01
#